data_AF-A0A1F7W6U4-F1
#
_entry.id   AF-A0A1F7W6U4-F1
#
_cell.length_a   1.000
_cell.length_b   1.000
_cell.length_c   1.000
_cell.angle_alpha   90.00
_cell.angle_beta   90.00
_cell.angle_gamma   90.00
#
_symmetry.space_group_name_H-M   'P 1'
#
loop_
_entity.id
_entity.type
_entity.pdbx_description
1 polymer ?
#
loop_
_entity_poly.entity_id
_entity_poly.type
_entity_poly.pdbx_seq_one_letter_code
_entity_poly.pdbx_strand_id
1 'polypeptide(L)'
;MLHLFSKDRFHESVACAALLAGSLTLHVMWISNLLVVRVPFFTQLFSIVPSIGPLSGMYAKAGLTFLSIFLISGWYWKGKDCSHHRRSLLEFFLFSTLIFFVMTIPFVYSFSVRFE
;
A
#
# COMPACT_ATOMS: atom_id res chain seq x y z
N MET A 1 7.03 -19.32 27.56
CA MET A 1 7.12 -18.86 26.16
C MET A 1 6.34 -17.58 25.84
N LEU A 2 5.28 -17.22 26.59
CA LEU A 2 4.51 -15.98 26.38
C LEU A 2 5.18 -14.70 26.93
N HIS A 3 6.14 -14.82 27.85
CA HIS A 3 6.81 -13.64 28.46
C HIS A 3 7.79 -12.90 27.54
N LEU A 4 8.16 -13.47 26.38
CA LEU A 4 9.04 -12.82 25.40
C LEU A 4 8.31 -11.82 24.50
N PHE A 5 6.97 -11.87 24.44
CA PHE A 5 6.15 -10.89 23.73
C PHE A 5 5.83 -9.64 24.56
N SER A 6 6.10 -9.69 25.87
CA SER A 6 5.89 -8.58 26.81
C SER A 6 7.15 -7.75 27.05
N LYS A 7 8.09 -7.74 26.10
CA LYS A 7 9.11 -6.67 26.04
C LYS A 7 8.43 -5.44 25.44
N ASP A 8 8.33 -4.37 26.24
CA ASP A 8 7.58 -3.10 26.10
C ASP A 8 7.51 -2.38 24.73
N ARG A 9 8.07 -2.92 23.63
CA ARG A 9 8.20 -2.20 22.35
C ARG A 9 7.80 -3.01 21.11
N PHE A 10 7.21 -4.20 21.25
CA PHE A 10 6.71 -4.96 20.10
C PHE A 10 5.66 -4.18 19.29
N HIS A 11 4.82 -3.39 19.98
CA HIS A 11 3.83 -2.52 19.35
C HIS A 11 4.46 -1.47 18.42
N GLU A 12 5.66 -0.98 18.72
CA GLU A 12 6.35 0.01 17.88
C GLU A 12 6.85 -0.62 16.58
N SER A 13 7.43 -1.83 16.64
CA SER A 13 7.84 -2.57 15.44
C SER A 13 6.65 -2.87 14.53
N VAL A 14 5.51 -3.25 15.10
CA VAL A 14 4.27 -3.51 14.36
C VAL A 14 3.71 -2.23 13.73
N ALA A 15 3.70 -1.12 14.47
CA ALA A 15 3.25 0.16 13.95
C ALA A 15 4.15 0.66 12.80
N CYS A 16 5.48 0.54 12.94
CA CYS A 16 6.43 0.90 11.89
C CYS A 16 6.25 0.03 10.63
N ALA A 17 6.06 -1.27 10.81
CA ALA A 17 5.78 -2.20 9.72
C ALA A 17 4.47 -1.85 9.00
N ALA A 18 3.41 -1.53 9.74
CA ALA A 18 2.12 -1.14 9.18
C ALA A 18 2.20 0.18 8.39
N LEU A 19 2.92 1.18 8.92
CA LEU A 19 3.13 2.46 8.23
C LEU A 19 3.91 2.26 6.92
N LEU A 20 4.99 1.48 6.94
CA LEU A 20 5.77 1.19 5.74
C LEU A 20 4.94 0.41 4.71
N ALA A 21 4.24 -0.64 5.14
CA ALA A 21 3.40 -1.46 4.28
C ALA A 21 2.27 -0.65 3.65
N GLY A 22 1.59 0.19 4.43
CA GLY A 22 0.56 1.10 3.93
C GLY A 22 1.12 2.06 2.88
N SER A 23 2.23 2.72 3.19
CA SER A 23 2.88 3.69 2.29
C SER A 23 3.24 3.06 0.94
N LEU A 24 3.95 1.93 0.95
CA LEU A 24 4.39 1.25 -0.27
C LEU A 24 3.20 0.67 -1.05
N THR A 25 2.16 0.18 -0.35
CA THR A 25 0.94 -0.27 -1.01
C THR A 25 0.25 0.86 -1.76
N LEU A 26 0.19 2.07 -1.21
CA LEU A 26 -0.37 3.23 -1.90
C LEU A 26 0.37 3.52 -3.23
N HIS A 27 1.71 3.51 -3.21
CA HIS A 27 2.52 3.71 -4.42
C HIS A 27 2.28 2.61 -5.46
N VAL A 28 2.26 1.34 -5.03
CA VAL A 28 1.99 0.21 -5.92
C VAL A 28 0.58 0.29 -6.51
N MET A 29 -0.41 0.71 -5.71
CA MET A 29 -1.79 0.84 -6.16
C MET A 29 -1.98 1.97 -7.16
N TRP A 30 -1.32 3.11 -6.92
CA TRP A 30 -1.25 4.20 -7.89
C TRP A 30 -0.71 3.73 -9.25
N ILE A 31 0.45 3.06 -9.26
CA ILE A 31 1.07 2.55 -10.49
C ILE A 31 0.17 1.52 -11.17
N SER A 32 -0.43 0.62 -10.38
CA SER A 32 -1.34 -0.40 -10.90
C SER A 32 -2.58 0.21 -11.54
N ASN A 33 -3.14 1.27 -10.93
CA ASN A 33 -4.28 1.99 -11.49
C ASN A 33 -3.93 2.61 -12.86
N LEU A 34 -2.76 3.24 -12.97
CA LEU A 34 -2.29 3.81 -14.23
C LEU A 34 -2.11 2.74 -15.31
N LEU A 35 -1.55 1.58 -14.96
CA LEU A 35 -1.41 0.45 -15.89
C LEU A 35 -2.75 -0.10 -16.35
N VAL A 36 -3.70 -0.30 -15.42
CA VAL A 36 -5.06 -0.81 -15.73
C VAL A 36 -5.82 0.11 -16.68
N VAL A 37 -5.63 1.43 -16.58
CA VAL A 37 -6.30 2.40 -17.46
C VAL A 37 -5.63 2.50 -18.83
N ARG A 38 -4.31 2.32 -18.91
CA ARG A 38 -3.54 2.55 -20.15
C ARG A 38 -3.29 1.29 -20.97
N VAL A 39 -3.33 0.11 -20.35
CA VAL A 39 -2.90 -1.14 -20.97
C VAL A 39 -3.99 -2.21 -20.83
N PRO A 40 -4.67 -2.59 -21.94
CA PRO A 40 -5.81 -3.53 -21.91
C PRO A 40 -5.48 -4.89 -21.28
N PHE A 41 -4.24 -5.36 -21.45
CA PHE A 41 -3.76 -6.59 -20.84
C PHE A 41 -3.90 -6.57 -19.31
N PHE A 42 -3.53 -5.46 -18.66
CA PHE A 42 -3.65 -5.34 -17.21
C PHE A 42 -5.11 -5.21 -16.78
N THR A 43 -5.97 -4.56 -17.57
CA THR A 43 -7.41 -4.51 -17.30
C THR A 43 -8.03 -5.91 -17.25
N GLN A 44 -7.67 -6.78 -18.21
CA GLN A 44 -8.17 -8.16 -18.26
C GLN A 44 -7.61 -8.99 -17.10
N LEU A 45 -6.30 -8.90 -16.85
CA LEU A 45 -5.64 -9.63 -15.77
C LEU A 45 -6.23 -9.31 -14.39
N PHE A 46 -6.63 -8.05 -14.17
CA PHE A 46 -7.18 -7.59 -12.90
C PHE A 46 -8.70 -7.82 -12.80
N SER A 47 -9.38 -8.19 -13.88
CA SER A 47 -10.83 -8.46 -13.89
C SER A 47 -11.14 -9.90 -13.49
N ILE A 48 -10.75 -10.27 -12.26
CA ILE A 48 -10.94 -11.64 -11.71
C ILE A 48 -12.43 -11.97 -11.59
N VAL A 49 -13.23 -11.02 -11.11
CA VAL A 49 -14.69 -11.12 -11.03
C VAL A 49 -15.30 -10.24 -12.12
N PRO A 50 -15.94 -10.80 -13.15
CA PRO A 50 -16.44 -10.04 -14.29
C PRO A 50 -17.43 -8.93 -13.92
N SER A 51 -18.26 -9.15 -12.88
CA SER A 51 -19.26 -8.18 -12.42
C SER A 51 -18.68 -6.94 -11.75
N ILE A 52 -17.46 -7.03 -11.23
CA ILE A 52 -16.76 -5.94 -10.52
C ILE A 52 -15.63 -5.35 -11.38
N GLY A 53 -15.24 -6.05 -12.46
CA GLY A 53 -14.19 -5.63 -13.37
C GLY A 53 -12.82 -5.56 -12.68
N PRO A 54 -11.92 -4.65 -13.12
CA PRO A 54 -10.53 -4.61 -12.67
C PRO A 54 -10.38 -4.22 -11.19
N LEU A 55 -11.42 -3.65 -10.58
CA LEU A 55 -11.44 -3.35 -9.15
C LEU A 55 -11.18 -4.60 -8.30
N SER A 56 -11.70 -5.76 -8.71
CA SER A 56 -11.53 -7.02 -7.98
C SER A 56 -10.05 -7.41 -7.81
N GLY A 57 -9.28 -7.41 -8.90
CA GLY A 57 -7.84 -7.67 -8.87
C GLY A 57 -7.04 -6.55 -8.20
N MET A 58 -7.52 -5.30 -8.26
CA MET A 58 -6.87 -4.18 -7.59
C MET A 58 -6.94 -4.32 -6.07
N TYR A 59 -8.10 -4.70 -5.51
CA TYR A 59 -8.23 -4.99 -4.08
C TYR A 59 -7.40 -6.20 -3.65
N ALA A 60 -7.41 -7.27 -4.44
CA ALA A 60 -6.60 -8.47 -4.15
C ALA A 60 -5.10 -8.12 -4.13
N LYS A 61 -4.63 -7.36 -5.12
CA LYS A 61 -3.22 -6.91 -5.18
C LYS A 61 -2.86 -5.97 -4.03
N ALA A 62 -3.75 -5.04 -3.67
CA ALA A 62 -3.54 -4.14 -2.53
C ALA A 62 -3.34 -4.94 -1.23
N GLY A 63 -4.25 -5.87 -0.96
CA GLY A 63 -4.19 -6.72 0.23
C GLY A 63 -2.94 -7.59 0.26
N LEU A 64 -2.60 -8.22 -0.87
CA LEU A 64 -1.39 -9.04 -0.98
C LEU A 64 -0.13 -8.21 -0.77
N THR A 65 -0.02 -7.05 -1.44
CA THR A 65 1.14 -6.15 -1.31
C THR A 65 1.32 -5.68 0.13
N PHE A 66 0.24 -5.24 0.77
CA PHE A 66 0.26 -4.81 2.17
C PHE A 66 0.72 -5.95 3.07
N LEU A 67 0.10 -7.13 2.94
CA LEU A 67 0.42 -8.28 3.78
C LEU A 67 1.88 -8.73 3.59
N SER A 68 2.36 -8.84 2.36
CA SER A 68 3.74 -9.23 2.07
C SER A 68 4.74 -8.26 2.70
N ILE A 69 4.56 -6.96 2.49
CA ILE A 69 5.47 -5.94 3.04
C ILE A 69 5.37 -5.89 4.56
N PHE A 70 4.17 -5.98 5.12
CA PHE A 70 3.94 -5.99 6.56
C PHE A 70 4.64 -7.17 7.23
N LEU A 71 4.53 -8.38 6.65
CA LEU A 71 5.19 -9.56 7.19
C LEU A 71 6.72 -9.46 7.09
N ILE A 72 7.25 -9.00 5.96
CA ILE A 72 8.70 -8.83 5.76
C ILE A 72 9.26 -7.79 6.75
N SER A 73 8.64 -6.62 6.82
CA SER A 73 9.10 -5.52 7.69
C SER A 73 8.87 -5.83 9.17
N GLY A 74 7.73 -6.43 9.52
CA GLY A 74 7.42 -6.88 10.87
C GLY A 74 8.40 -7.96 11.36
N TRP A 75 8.80 -8.88 10.48
CA TRP A 75 9.85 -9.86 10.80
C TRP A 75 11.23 -9.20 10.93
N TYR A 76 11.58 -8.28 10.02
CA TYR A 76 12.86 -7.57 10.03
C TYR A 76 13.08 -6.70 11.27
N TRP A 77 12.03 -6.04 11.77
CA TRP A 77 12.06 -5.17 12.94
C TRP A 77 11.69 -5.86 14.24
N LYS A 78 11.36 -7.16 14.21
CA LYS A 78 11.02 -7.93 15.40
C LYS A 78 12.14 -7.85 16.44
N GLY A 79 11.86 -7.25 17.59
CA GLY A 79 12.80 -7.14 18.71
C GLY A 79 13.89 -6.08 18.54
N LYS A 80 13.81 -5.23 17.51
CA LYS A 80 14.71 -4.06 17.32
C LYS A 80 14.06 -2.78 17.83
N ASP A 81 14.87 -1.84 18.33
CA ASP A 81 14.40 -0.49 18.65
C ASP A 81 14.15 0.29 17.35
N CYS A 82 12.88 0.65 17.12
CA CYS A 82 12.43 1.34 15.92
C CYS A 82 12.02 2.79 16.20
N SER A 83 12.26 3.28 17.42
CA SER A 83 11.85 4.61 17.86
C SER A 83 12.39 5.73 16.96
N HIS A 84 13.63 5.59 16.48
CA HIS A 84 14.26 6.53 15.54
C HIS A 84 13.56 6.57 14.17
N HIS A 85 12.99 5.46 13.71
CA HIS A 85 12.31 5.38 12.41
C HIS A 85 10.86 5.86 12.45
N ARG A 86 10.22 5.85 13.63
CA ARG A 86 8.79 6.14 13.79
C ARG A 86 8.36 7.45 13.13
N ARG A 87 9.09 8.54 13.39
CA ARG A 87 8.75 9.85 12.85
C ARG A 87 8.90 9.90 11.33
N SER A 88 10.02 9.40 10.82
CA SER A 88 10.28 9.36 9.37
C SER A 88 9.27 8.48 8.63
N LEU A 89 8.89 7.33 9.19
CA LEU A 89 7.88 6.44 8.60
C LEU A 89 6.47 7.05 8.63
N LEU A 90 6.13 7.78 9.70
CA LEU A 90 4.86 8.51 9.77
C LEU A 90 4.82 9.63 8.71
N GLU A 91 5.88 10.43 8.61
CA GLU A 91 6.00 11.47 7.59
C GLU A 91 5.95 10.88 6.17
N PHE A 92 6.63 9.75 5.94
CA PHE A 92 6.58 9.02 4.67
C PHE A 92 5.17 8.52 4.34
N PHE A 93 4.44 8.00 5.33
CA PHE A 93 3.06 7.55 5.15
C PHE A 93 2.11 8.70 4.82
N LEU A 94 2.22 9.82 5.55
CA LEU A 94 1.41 11.01 5.29
C LEU A 94 1.70 11.58 3.89
N PHE A 95 2.98 11.67 3.52
CA PHE A 95 3.37 12.12 2.18
C PHE A 95 2.90 11.18 1.08
N SER A 96 3.02 9.86 1.29
CA SER A 96 2.53 8.85 0.34
C SER A 96 1.01 8.93 0.17
N THR A 97 0.27 9.18 1.27
CA THR A 97 -1.19 9.38 1.24
C THR A 97 -1.56 10.65 0.47
N LEU A 98 -0.84 11.75 0.71
CA LEU A 98 -1.04 13.00 -0.02
C LEU A 98 -0.78 12.82 -1.53
N ILE A 99 0.34 12.19 -1.91
CA ILE A 99 0.64 11.89 -3.31
C ILE A 99 -0.46 11.03 -3.91
N PHE A 100 -0.84 9.94 -3.24
CA PHE A 100 -1.89 9.05 -3.72
C PHE A 100 -3.18 9.83 -3.97
N PHE A 101 -3.60 10.69 -3.03
CA PHE A 101 -4.78 11.53 -3.20
C PHE A 101 -4.66 12.45 -4.43
N VAL A 102 -3.58 13.24 -4.53
CA VAL A 102 -3.35 14.16 -5.66
C VAL A 102 -3.35 13.42 -6.99
N MET A 103 -2.70 12.27 -7.04
CA MET A 103 -2.57 11.48 -8.27
C MET A 103 -3.88 10.76 -8.64
N THR A 104 -4.78 10.52 -7.67
CA THR A 104 -6.09 9.91 -7.94
C THR A 104 -7.15 10.93 -8.39
N ILE A 105 -6.94 12.24 -8.14
CA ILE A 105 -7.86 13.33 -8.57
C ILE A 105 -8.23 13.23 -10.06
N PRO A 106 -7.28 13.14 -11.01
CA PRO A 106 -7.60 13.03 -12.44
C PRO A 106 -8.54 11.88 -12.80
N PHE A 107 -8.46 10.76 -12.06
CA PHE A 107 -9.28 9.57 -12.30
C PHE A 107 -10.69 9.73 -11.72
N VAL A 108 -10.84 10.31 -10.54
CA VAL A 108 -12.15 10.53 -9.90
C VAL A 108 -12.97 11.57 -10.67
N TYR A 109 -12.33 12.67 -11.07
CA TYR A 109 -13.01 13.74 -11.81
C TYR A 109 -13.14 13.46 -13.30
N SER A 110 -12.72 12.27 -13.77
CA SER A 110 -12.73 11.92 -15.19
C SER A 110 -12.13 13.05 -16.04
N PHE A 111 -10.94 13.57 -15.65
CA PHE A 111 -10.13 14.38 -16.55
C PHE A 111 -9.65 13.45 -17.67
N SER A 112 -10.57 13.10 -18.58
CA SER A 112 -10.22 12.55 -19.87
C SER A 112 -9.49 13.67 -20.58
N VAL A 113 -8.17 13.61 -20.58
CA VAL A 113 -7.41 14.31 -21.60
C VAL A 113 -7.84 13.64 -22.90
N ARG A 114 -8.85 14.22 -23.56
CA ARG A 114 -9.22 13.87 -24.92
C ARG A 114 -8.01 14.31 -25.75
N PHE A 115 -7.17 13.33 -26.09
CA PHE A 115 -6.29 13.49 -27.23
C PHE A 115 -7.20 13.32 -28.44
N GLU A 116 -7.80 14.43 -28.87
CA GLU A 116 -8.25 14.57 -30.26
C GLU A 116 -7.02 14.56 -31.18
#